data_AF-A0A1C3ELW8-F1
#
_entry.id   AF-A0A1C3ELW8-F1
#
_cell.length_a   1.000
_cell.length_b   1.000
_cell.length_c   1.000
_cell.angle_alpha   90.00
_cell.angle_beta   90.00
_cell.angle_gamma   90.00
#
_symmetry.space_group_name_H-M   'P 1'
#
loop_
_entity.id
_entity.type
_entity.pdbx_description
1 polymer ?
#
loop_
_entity_poly.entity_id
_entity_poly.type
_entity_poly.pdbx_seq_one_letter_code
_entity_poly.pdbx_strand_id
1 'polypeptide(L)'
;MFGAPGWQEMMVVGIIALLLFGKRLPEVARSLGKGLTEFKKGMAGMTDDIQSTVYTQPESSKTSRPLAKDDDEPVVASAPKFTPPTEPPA
;
A
#
# COMPACT_ATOMS: atom_id res chain seq x y z
N MET A 1 21.65 18.47 -21.64
CA MET A 1 20.42 18.06 -20.93
C MET A 1 20.08 16.64 -21.37
N PHE A 2 20.60 15.62 -20.67
CA PHE A 2 20.27 14.22 -20.89
C PHE A 2 19.32 13.78 -19.77
N GLY A 3 18.05 14.12 -19.92
CA GLY A 3 17.01 13.78 -18.96
C GLY A 3 16.33 12.49 -19.40
N ALA A 4 16.66 11.40 -18.72
CA ALA A 4 16.22 10.02 -18.95
C ALA A 4 16.51 9.48 -20.37
N PRO A 5 17.04 8.25 -20.49
CA PRO A 5 17.08 7.60 -21.79
C PRO A 5 15.65 7.46 -22.30
N GLY A 6 15.37 8.11 -23.42
CA GLY A 6 14.12 8.03 -24.13
C GLY A 6 13.91 6.63 -24.71
N TRP A 7 12.74 6.46 -25.32
CA TRP A 7 12.32 5.17 -25.89
C TRP A 7 13.34 4.60 -26.88
N GLN A 8 14.00 5.45 -27.66
CA GLN A 8 15.02 5.05 -28.64
C GLN A 8 16.25 4.43 -27.97
N GLU A 9 16.77 5.05 -26.90
CA GLU A 9 17.95 4.52 -26.19
C GLU A 9 17.62 3.20 -25.49
N MET A 10 16.42 3.07 -24.91
CA MET A 10 15.94 1.80 -24.35
C MET A 10 15.82 0.68 -25.39
N MET A 11 15.37 0.99 -26.61
CA MET A 11 15.35 0.01 -27.70
C MET A 11 16.77 -0.42 -28.10
N VAL A 12 17.73 0.50 -28.20
CA VAL A 12 19.12 0.16 -28.51
C VAL A 12 19.73 -0.74 -27.44
N VAL A 13 19.55 -0.39 -26.15
CA VAL A 13 20.01 -1.23 -25.03
C VAL A 13 19.33 -2.59 -25.05
N GLY A 14 18.03 -2.64 -25.33
CA GLY A 14 17.26 -3.89 -25.46
C GLY A 14 17.80 -4.80 -26.58
N ILE A 15 18.15 -4.23 -27.74
CA ILE A 15 18.77 -4.98 -28.83
C ILE A 15 20.14 -5.51 -28.41
N ILE A 16 20.99 -4.70 -27.79
CA ILE A 16 22.31 -5.14 -27.31
C ILE A 16 22.15 -6.27 -26.29
N ALA A 17 21.24 -6.12 -25.33
CA ALA A 17 20.95 -7.17 -24.35
C ALA A 17 20.43 -8.45 -25.04
N LEU A 18 19.60 -8.34 -26.07
CA LEU A 18 19.13 -9.49 -26.84
C LEU A 18 20.26 -10.15 -27.65
N LEU A 19 21.26 -9.41 -28.14
CA LEU A 19 22.42 -10.00 -28.80
C LEU A 19 23.35 -10.73 -27.83
N LEU A 20 23.54 -10.18 -26.62
CA LEU A 20 24.40 -10.78 -25.59
C LEU A 20 23.75 -12.02 -24.95
N PHE A 21 22.46 -11.93 -24.61
CA PHE A 21 21.76 -12.97 -23.85
C PHE A 21 20.85 -13.85 -24.71
N GLY A 22 20.41 -13.38 -25.88
CA GLY A 22 19.56 -14.13 -26.80
C GLY A 22 18.30 -14.67 -26.14
N LYS A 23 18.05 -15.96 -26.34
CA LYS A 23 16.91 -16.68 -25.75
C LYS A 23 16.99 -16.84 -24.23
N ARG A 24 18.13 -16.55 -23.61
CA ARG A 24 18.32 -16.62 -22.15
C ARG A 24 17.89 -15.36 -21.42
N LEU A 25 17.66 -14.25 -22.13
CA LEU A 25 17.15 -13.01 -21.54
C LEU A 25 15.90 -13.20 -20.64
N PRO A 26 14.83 -13.91 -21.07
CA PRO A 26 13.66 -14.15 -20.22
C PRO A 26 13.96 -15.03 -19.00
N GLU A 27 14.94 -15.94 -19.11
CA GLU A 27 15.37 -16.80 -18.00
C GLU A 27 16.11 -15.97 -16.93
N VAL A 28 17.04 -15.11 -17.36
CA VAL A 28 17.78 -14.17 -16.50
C VAL A 28 16.84 -13.14 -15.86
N ALA A 29 15.90 -12.58 -16.62
CA ALA A 29 14.91 -11.65 -16.09
C ALA A 29 14.04 -12.32 -15.02
N ARG A 30 13.64 -13.58 -15.23
CA ARG A 30 12.88 -14.36 -14.23
C ARG A 30 13.70 -14.67 -12.98
N SER A 31 14.98 -15.05 -13.11
CA SER A 31 15.83 -15.34 -11.95
C SER A 31 16.12 -14.07 -11.14
N LEU A 32 16.45 -12.96 -11.80
CA LEU A 32 16.66 -11.66 -11.17
C LEU A 32 15.38 -11.12 -10.54
N GLY A 33 14.24 -11.24 -11.23
CA GLY A 33 12.95 -10.78 -10.72
C GLY A 33 12.52 -11.54 -9.47
N LYS A 34 12.73 -12.86 -9.43
CA LYS A 34 12.50 -13.67 -8.23
C LYS A 34 13.39 -13.23 -7.07
N GLY A 35 14.70 -13.06 -7.30
CA GLY A 35 15.63 -12.58 -6.27
C GLY A 35 15.26 -11.20 -5.73
N LEU A 36 14.88 -10.26 -6.60
CA LEU A 36 14.43 -8.93 -6.18
C LEU A 36 13.11 -8.97 -5.40
N THR A 37 12.19 -9.86 -5.77
CA THR A 37 10.91 -10.06 -5.06
C THR A 37 11.14 -10.62 -3.66
N GLU A 38 11.97 -11.64 -3.53
CA GLU A 38 12.33 -12.24 -2.24
C GLU A 38 13.10 -11.25 -1.37
N PHE A 39 14.03 -10.49 -1.95
CA PHE A 39 14.75 -9.42 -1.25
C PHE A 39 13.79 -8.34 -0.73
N LYS A 40 12.84 -7.89 -1.55
CA LYS A 40 11.82 -6.92 -1.14
C LYS A 40 10.94 -7.46 -0.01
N LYS A 41 10.53 -8.73 -0.08
CA LYS A 41 9.73 -9.38 0.96
C LYS A 41 10.53 -9.51 2.27
N GLY A 42 11.81 -9.87 2.19
CA GLY A 42 12.71 -9.91 3.33
C GLY A 42 12.84 -8.55 4.01
N MET A 43 13.17 -7.50 3.25
CA MET A 43 13.28 -6.13 3.80
C MET A 43 11.97 -5.62 4.41
N ALA A 44 10.83 -5.92 3.79
CA ALA A 44 9.52 -5.53 4.32
C ALA A 44 9.22 -6.23 5.64
N GLY A 45 9.49 -7.54 5.74
CA GLY A 45 9.34 -8.30 6.99
C GLY A 45 10.19 -7.75 8.13
N MET A 46 11.47 -7.43 7.86
CA MET A 46 12.35 -6.84 8.89
C MET A 46 11.86 -5.49 9.40
N THR A 47 11.22 -4.69 8.54
CA THR A 47 10.66 -3.39 8.95
C THR A 47 9.46 -3.58 9.87
N ASP A 48 8.59 -4.55 9.56
CA ASP A 48 7.39 -4.86 10.33
C ASP A 48 7.72 -5.51 11.69
N ASP A 49 8.72 -6.39 11.73
CA ASP A 49 9.21 -7.06 12.95
C ASP A 49 9.83 -6.05 13.94
N ILE A 50 10.58 -5.06 13.44
CA ILE A 50 11.14 -3.99 14.28
C ILE A 50 10.04 -3.07 14.81
N GLN A 51 9.00 -2.81 14.01
CA GLN A 51 7.89 -1.96 14.44
C GLN A 51 7.04 -2.68 15.52
N SER A 52 6.72 -3.95 15.33
CA SER A 52 5.91 -4.74 16.27
C SER A 52 6.59 -5.03 17.62
N THR A 53 7.92 -5.16 17.63
CA THR A 53 8.69 -5.32 18.89
C THR A 53 8.83 -4.03 19.69
N VAL A 54 8.79 -2.86 19.05
CA VAL A 54 8.81 -1.55 19.75
C VAL A 54 7.46 -1.21 20.40
N TYR A 55 6.34 -1.77 19.90
CA TYR A 55 5.00 -1.52 20.45
C TYR A 55 4.45 -2.60 21.41
N THR A 56 5.18 -3.70 21.67
CA THR A 56 4.74 -4.74 22.61
C THR A 56 5.41 -4.58 23.98
N GLN A 57 4.85 -3.68 24.80
CA GLN A 57 5.01 -3.67 26.26
C GLN A 57 3.71 -4.25 26.89
N PRO A 58 3.78 -5.02 28.01
CA PRO A 58 2.79 -6.04 28.35
C PRO A 58 1.63 -5.51 29.20
N GLU A 59 0.45 -5.33 28.60
CA GLU A 59 -0.79 -5.07 29.34
C GLU A 59 -1.55 -6.38 29.59
N SER A 60 -0.93 -7.27 30.38
CA SER A 60 -1.65 -8.32 31.11
C SER A 60 -2.08 -7.72 32.45
N SER A 61 -3.24 -7.05 32.53
CA SER A 61 -3.96 -6.74 33.77
C SER A 61 -5.28 -5.97 33.55
N LYS A 62 -6.31 -6.54 32.92
CA LYS A 62 -7.73 -6.14 33.18
C LYS A 62 -8.70 -7.32 33.04
N THR A 63 -8.57 -8.28 33.95
CA THR A 63 -9.74 -9.05 34.42
C THR A 63 -10.45 -8.22 35.49
N SER A 64 -11.80 -8.15 35.41
CA SER A 64 -12.76 -7.59 36.37
C SER A 64 -13.38 -6.23 36.01
N ARG A 65 -14.43 -6.26 35.18
CA ARG A 65 -15.73 -5.66 35.54
C ARG A 65 -16.83 -6.13 34.58
N PRO A 66 -17.81 -6.93 35.05
CA PRO A 66 -19.03 -7.16 34.28
C PRO A 66 -19.93 -5.93 34.49
N LEU A 67 -20.02 -5.06 33.48
CA LEU A 67 -21.12 -4.08 33.42
C LEU A 67 -22.32 -4.77 32.76
N ALA A 68 -23.21 -5.24 33.63
CA ALA A 68 -24.57 -5.53 33.26
C ALA A 68 -25.32 -4.22 32.99
N LYS A 69 -26.01 -4.19 31.85
CA LYS A 69 -27.28 -3.47 31.53
C LYS A 69 -27.30 -1.95 31.69
N ASP A 70 -27.67 -1.26 30.61
CA ASP A 70 -28.94 -0.53 30.57
C ASP A 70 -29.25 -0.16 29.11
N ASP A 71 -30.48 -0.46 28.71
CA ASP A 71 -31.11 -0.14 27.44
C ASP A 71 -31.14 1.37 27.20
N ASP A 72 -30.68 1.87 26.04
CA ASP A 72 -31.11 3.18 25.54
C ASP A 72 -30.89 3.31 24.02
N GLU A 73 -31.84 4.01 23.40
CA GLU A 73 -32.24 4.01 21.99
C GLU A 73 -31.17 4.28 20.90
N PRO A 74 -31.41 3.80 19.65
CA PRO A 74 -30.66 4.27 18.49
C PRO A 74 -31.03 5.72 18.19
N VAL A 75 -30.11 6.65 18.50
CA VAL A 75 -30.19 8.06 18.10
C VAL A 75 -30.24 8.21 16.58
N VAL A 76 -31.46 8.32 16.06
CA VAL A 76 -31.74 8.71 14.68
C VAL A 76 -31.28 10.16 14.47
N ALA A 77 -30.11 10.32 13.85
CA ALA A 77 -29.56 11.61 13.46
C ALA A 77 -30.49 12.30 12.44
N SER A 78 -31.42 13.12 12.92
CA SER A 78 -32.19 14.06 12.09
C SER A 78 -31.32 15.26 11.71
N ALA A 79 -30.57 15.13 10.62
CA ALA A 79 -29.94 16.27 9.98
C ALA A 79 -30.99 17.01 9.10
N PRO A 80 -31.30 18.29 9.36
CA PRO A 80 -32.28 19.04 8.58
C PRO A 80 -31.78 19.28 7.15
N LYS A 81 -32.64 19.01 6.17
CA LYS A 81 -32.35 19.07 4.74
C LYS A 81 -32.31 20.54 4.28
N PHE A 82 -31.13 21.03 3.92
CA PHE A 82 -30.92 22.37 3.36
C PHE A 82 -31.46 22.41 1.91
N THR A 83 -32.45 23.25 1.63
CA THR A 83 -32.89 23.55 0.25
C THR A 83 -32.50 24.97 -0.12
N PRO A 84 -31.67 25.18 -1.16
CA PRO A 84 -31.30 26.52 -1.61
C PRO A 84 -32.49 27.25 -2.26
N PRO A 85 -32.63 28.58 -2.07
CA PRO A 85 -33.72 29.35 -2.66
C PRO A 85 -33.54 29.48 -4.17
N THR A 86 -34.45 28.88 -4.93
CA THR A 86 -34.62 29.09 -6.36
C THR A 86 -35.80 30.05 -6.55
N GLU A 87 -35.52 31.33 -6.68
CA GLU A 87 -36.42 32.26 -7.38
C GLU A 87 -35.60 33.43 -7.96
N PRO A 88 -35.61 33.63 -9.29
CA PRO A 88 -34.98 34.79 -9.92
C PRO A 88 -35.85 36.05 -9.76
N PRO A 89 -35.26 37.24 -9.60
CA PRO A 89 -36.01 38.48 -9.40
C PRO A 89 -36.74 38.92 -10.68
N ALA A 90 -37.92 39.52 -10.47
CA ALA A 90 -38.80 40.11 -11.48
C ALA A 90 -38.14 41.20 -12.33
#